data_AF-A0A959W912-F1
#
_entry.id   AF-A0A959W912-F1
#
_cell.length_a   1.000
_cell.length_b   1.000
_cell.length_c   1.000
_cell.angle_alpha   90.00
_cell.angle_beta   90.00
_cell.angle_gamma   90.00
#
_symmetry.space_group_name_H-M   'P 1'
#
loop_
_entity.id
_entity.type
_entity.pdbx_description
1 polymer ?
#
loop_
_entity_poly.entity_id
_entity_poly.type
_entity_poly.pdbx_seq_one_letter_code
_entity_poly.pdbx_strand_id
1 'polypeptide(L)'
;VTVVGARKATGYGLEVAASIGREVAAAGLNVISGLALGIDGAVHRGALERGPTVAVLGCGVDRPYPASHTRLYRQVIDRGLVISEVPPGADAWRWSFPARNRIMAALSGMTVVVEAAWRSGSLITAEMAGDAGRDVGAVPGPVTAGAAAGTNELIANGAALIRGGQDVLDHMLGAGASRQLFGPAIDPFEARVLEAVETNCRTVDEIAVRLRAGAREVATSLTRLEVRGYLRGSPTGTWTRTSLAAYPSAGDG
;
A
#
# COMPACT_ATOMS: atom_id res chain seq x y z
N VAL A 1 -0.05 4.99 3.40
CA VAL A 1 1.39 5.29 3.54
C VAL A 1 1.90 5.87 2.25
N THR A 2 2.56 7.03 2.28
CA THR A 2 3.29 7.53 1.11
C THR A 2 4.71 6.98 1.13
N VAL A 3 5.18 6.44 0.01
CA VAL A 3 6.56 5.96 -0.13
C VAL A 3 7.18 6.59 -1.36
N VAL A 4 8.31 7.26 -1.18
CA VAL A 4 8.99 8.02 -2.24
C VAL A 4 10.50 7.80 -2.18
N GLY A 5 11.19 8.16 -3.26
CA GLY A 5 12.66 8.17 -3.23
C GLY A 5 13.30 8.46 -4.57
N ALA A 6 14.53 7.99 -4.72
CA ALA A 6 15.38 8.27 -5.87
C ALA A 6 14.78 7.72 -7.18
N ARG A 7 14.81 8.56 -8.22
CA ARG A 7 14.46 8.13 -9.59
C ARG A 7 15.51 7.19 -10.19
N LYS A 8 16.77 7.40 -9.82
CA LYS A 8 17.92 6.52 -10.12
C LYS A 8 18.29 5.76 -8.84
N ALA A 9 17.42 4.82 -8.46
CA ALA A 9 17.59 4.00 -7.26
C ALA A 9 18.63 2.90 -7.46
N THR A 10 19.25 2.45 -6.37
CA THR A 10 20.11 1.28 -6.36
C THR A 10 19.28 -0.02 -6.39
N GLY A 11 19.92 -1.16 -6.66
CA GLY A 11 19.25 -2.47 -6.56
C GLY A 11 18.67 -2.71 -5.17
N TYR A 12 19.43 -2.35 -4.13
CA TYR A 12 18.98 -2.39 -2.73
C TYR A 12 17.74 -1.52 -2.51
N GLY A 13 17.77 -0.25 -2.94
CA GLY A 13 16.64 0.66 -2.78
C GLY A 13 15.37 0.16 -3.49
N LEU A 14 15.51 -0.42 -4.68
CA LEU A 14 14.38 -1.02 -5.41
C LEU A 14 13.78 -2.23 -4.66
N GLU A 15 14.63 -3.09 -4.10
CA GLU A 15 14.19 -4.26 -3.33
C GLU A 15 13.46 -3.84 -2.05
N VAL A 16 14.04 -2.92 -1.28
CA VAL A 16 13.42 -2.40 -0.05
C VAL A 16 12.09 -1.70 -0.35
N ALA A 17 12.03 -0.87 -1.40
CA ALA A 17 10.80 -0.20 -1.80
C ALA A 17 9.70 -1.20 -2.20
N ALA A 18 10.06 -2.23 -2.97
CA ALA A 18 9.10 -3.29 -3.31
C ALA A 18 8.63 -4.06 -2.07
N SER A 19 9.52 -4.38 -1.13
CA SER A 19 9.17 -5.07 0.12
C SER A 19 8.23 -4.24 0.98
N ILE A 20 8.56 -2.96 1.21
CA ILE A 20 7.69 -2.03 1.97
C ILE A 20 6.32 -1.94 1.31
N GLY A 21 6.26 -1.75 -0.01
CA GLY A 21 5.00 -1.70 -0.75
C GLY A 21 4.16 -2.96 -0.55
N ARG A 22 4.79 -4.13 -0.68
CA ARG A 22 4.16 -5.44 -0.52
C ARG A 22 3.62 -5.66 0.90
N GLU A 23 4.44 -5.40 1.91
CA GLU A 23 4.11 -5.63 3.32
C GLU A 23 3.01 -4.67 3.80
N VAL A 24 3.12 -3.39 3.46
CA VAL A 24 2.11 -2.37 3.81
C VAL A 24 0.77 -2.70 3.14
N ALA A 25 0.78 -3.08 1.86
CA ALA A 25 -0.43 -3.49 1.14
C ALA A 25 -1.00 -4.81 1.67
N ALA A 26 -0.15 -5.77 2.07
CA ALA A 26 -0.58 -7.02 2.69
C ALA A 26 -1.27 -6.80 4.04
N ALA A 27 -0.86 -5.76 4.77
CA ALA A 27 -1.51 -5.32 6.01
C ALA A 27 -2.81 -4.51 5.76
N GLY A 28 -3.29 -4.44 4.52
CA GLY A 28 -4.48 -3.72 4.12
C GLY A 28 -4.28 -2.24 3.84
N LEU A 29 -3.16 -1.62 4.26
CA LEU A 29 -2.94 -0.19 4.07
C LEU A 29 -2.72 0.19 2.60
N ASN A 30 -3.33 1.30 2.17
CA ASN A 30 -3.09 1.85 0.85
C ASN A 30 -1.66 2.43 0.75
N VAL A 31 -0.91 1.97 -0.24
CA VAL A 31 0.39 2.53 -0.61
C VAL A 31 0.18 3.63 -1.65
N ILE A 32 0.71 4.82 -1.37
CA ILE A 32 0.62 6.01 -2.21
C ILE A 32 2.02 6.32 -2.74
N SER A 33 2.14 6.57 -4.04
CA SER A 33 3.39 7.06 -4.63
C SER A 33 3.14 7.80 -5.93
N GLY A 34 4.20 8.29 -6.54
CA GLY A 34 4.14 9.20 -7.67
C GLY A 34 4.22 8.57 -9.05
N LEU A 35 4.35 7.25 -9.14
CA LEU A 35 4.63 6.53 -10.38
C LEU A 35 5.92 6.96 -11.11
N ALA A 36 6.81 7.73 -10.48
CA ALA A 36 8.10 8.09 -11.08
C ALA A 36 8.98 6.85 -11.29
N LEU A 37 10.11 7.02 -12.01
CA LEU A 37 11.14 5.97 -12.09
C LEU A 37 11.69 5.61 -10.70
N GLY A 38 12.36 4.47 -10.60
CA GLY A 38 13.05 4.07 -9.38
C GLY A 38 12.09 3.63 -8.29
N ILE A 39 12.22 4.24 -7.10
CA ILE A 39 11.51 3.86 -5.87
C ILE A 39 9.99 3.84 -6.06
N ASP A 40 9.40 4.89 -6.64
CA ASP A 40 7.94 4.96 -6.84
C ASP A 40 7.42 3.78 -7.67
N GLY A 41 8.11 3.43 -8.76
CA GLY A 41 7.74 2.27 -9.58
C GLY A 41 7.89 0.94 -8.84
N ALA A 42 8.94 0.80 -8.02
CA ALA A 42 9.16 -0.40 -7.22
C ALA A 42 8.09 -0.59 -6.14
N VAL A 43 7.71 0.48 -5.45
CA VAL A 43 6.70 0.41 -4.39
C VAL A 43 5.33 0.03 -4.95
N HIS A 44 4.93 0.60 -6.10
CA HIS A 44 3.68 0.23 -6.74
C HIS A 44 3.67 -1.23 -7.18
N ARG A 45 4.77 -1.73 -7.76
CA ARG A 45 4.89 -3.13 -8.15
C ARG A 45 4.74 -4.05 -6.94
N GLY A 46 5.45 -3.77 -5.86
CA GLY A 46 5.35 -4.54 -4.61
C GLY A 46 3.94 -4.51 -4.02
N ALA A 47 3.32 -3.34 -3.95
CA ALA A 47 1.96 -3.18 -3.43
C ALA A 47 0.95 -3.99 -4.24
N LEU A 48 0.99 -3.91 -5.58
CA LEU A 48 0.08 -4.61 -6.48
C LEU A 48 0.14 -6.14 -6.35
N GLU A 49 1.19 -6.72 -5.77
CA GLU A 49 1.22 -8.16 -5.49
C GLU A 49 0.22 -8.55 -4.39
N ARG A 50 -0.10 -7.65 -3.46
CA ARG A 50 -0.86 -7.96 -2.23
C ARG A 50 -2.10 -7.11 -2.01
N GLY A 51 -2.19 -5.93 -2.63
CA GLY A 51 -3.31 -5.02 -2.45
C GLY A 51 -3.35 -3.86 -3.45
N PRO A 52 -4.30 -2.93 -3.28
CA PRO A 52 -4.39 -1.74 -4.10
C PRO A 52 -3.27 -0.73 -3.82
N THR A 53 -3.00 0.15 -4.78
CA THR A 53 -2.06 1.27 -4.63
C THR A 53 -2.61 2.52 -5.32
N VAL A 54 -2.20 3.69 -4.85
CA VAL A 54 -2.65 5.00 -5.34
C VAL A 54 -1.47 5.71 -6.00
N ALA A 55 -1.56 5.95 -7.31
CA ALA A 55 -0.61 6.77 -8.04
C ALA A 55 -1.10 8.22 -8.10
N VAL A 56 -0.27 9.17 -7.70
CA VAL A 56 -0.58 10.61 -7.85
C VAL A 56 0.31 11.19 -8.95
N LEU A 57 -0.29 11.77 -9.99
CA LEU A 57 0.41 12.20 -11.20
C LEU A 57 0.67 13.70 -11.22
N GLY A 58 1.81 14.09 -11.82
CA GLY A 58 2.14 15.48 -12.13
C GLY A 58 1.71 15.90 -13.55
N CYS A 59 0.81 15.16 -14.18
CA CYS A 59 0.31 15.36 -15.54
C CYS A 59 -1.18 15.01 -15.58
N GLY A 60 -1.85 15.19 -16.71
CA GLY A 60 -3.24 14.76 -16.88
C GLY A 60 -3.45 13.32 -16.42
N VAL A 61 -4.60 13.05 -15.79
CA VAL A 61 -4.91 11.74 -15.19
C VAL A 61 -4.87 10.59 -16.22
N ASP A 62 -5.11 10.91 -17.48
CA ASP A 62 -5.14 10.07 -18.68
C ASP A 62 -3.79 9.99 -19.42
N ARG A 63 -2.72 10.59 -18.86
CA ARG A 63 -1.37 10.60 -19.45
C ARG A 63 -0.42 9.73 -18.62
N PRO A 64 -0.06 8.51 -19.08
CA PRO A 64 0.95 7.71 -18.41
C PRO A 64 2.31 8.39 -18.49
N TYR A 65 2.86 8.79 -17.34
CA TYR A 65 4.20 9.36 -17.26
C TYR A 65 4.96 8.77 -16.07
N PRO A 66 6.22 8.33 -16.26
CA PRO A 66 6.97 8.29 -17.52
C PRO A 66 6.44 7.20 -18.47
N ALA A 67 6.73 7.33 -19.78
CA ALA A 67 6.25 6.39 -20.80
C ALA A 67 6.68 4.92 -20.52
N SER A 68 7.85 4.71 -19.92
CA SER A 68 8.33 3.38 -19.51
C SER A 68 7.43 2.71 -18.45
N HIS A 69 6.63 3.48 -17.72
CA HIS A 69 5.68 2.98 -16.73
C HIS A 69 4.25 2.84 -17.28
N THR A 70 4.02 2.92 -18.59
CA THR A 70 2.68 2.75 -19.19
C THR A 70 2.00 1.45 -18.78
N ARG A 71 2.74 0.33 -18.71
CA ARG A 71 2.18 -0.95 -18.24
C ARG A 71 1.81 -0.88 -16.76
N LEU A 72 2.69 -0.32 -15.93
CA LEU A 72 2.46 -0.19 -14.49
C LEU A 72 1.26 0.74 -14.20
N TYR A 73 1.16 1.86 -14.91
CA TYR A 73 0.01 2.76 -14.87
C TYR A 73 -1.31 2.01 -15.08
N ARG A 74 -1.39 1.17 -16.13
CA ARG A 74 -2.60 0.37 -16.40
C ARG A 74 -2.90 -0.60 -15.25
N GLN A 75 -1.88 -1.27 -14.72
CA GLN A 75 -2.05 -2.16 -13.55
C GLN A 75 -2.56 -1.41 -12.31
N VAL A 76 -2.13 -0.17 -12.10
CA VAL A 76 -2.63 0.69 -11.01
C VAL A 76 -4.08 1.09 -11.25
N ILE A 77 -4.49 1.41 -12.48
CA ILE A 77 -5.91 1.67 -12.80
C ILE A 77 -6.76 0.44 -12.51
N ASP A 78 -6.32 -0.73 -12.97
CA ASP A 78 -7.12 -1.95 -12.90
C ASP A 78 -7.36 -2.42 -11.46
N ARG A 79 -6.44 -2.12 -10.53
CA ARG A 79 -6.40 -2.70 -9.18
C ARG A 79 -6.22 -1.67 -8.07
N GLY A 80 -6.29 -0.39 -8.37
CA GLY A 80 -5.95 0.70 -7.46
C GLY A 80 -6.61 2.00 -7.88
N LEU A 81 -5.88 3.11 -7.76
CA LEU A 81 -6.40 4.43 -8.08
C LEU A 81 -5.31 5.31 -8.69
N VAL A 82 -5.68 6.13 -9.66
CA VAL A 82 -4.84 7.20 -10.18
C VAL A 82 -5.51 8.54 -9.90
N ILE A 83 -4.75 9.49 -9.35
CA ILE A 83 -5.21 10.84 -9.01
C ILE A 83 -4.33 11.85 -9.75
N SER A 84 -4.94 12.91 -10.26
CA SER A 84 -4.22 14.09 -10.73
C SER A 84 -5.03 15.36 -10.45
N GLU A 85 -4.33 16.44 -10.14
CA GLU A 85 -4.88 17.80 -10.07
C GLU A 85 -4.70 18.56 -11.40
N VAL A 86 -3.92 18.00 -12.33
CA VAL A 86 -3.67 18.60 -13.64
C VAL A 86 -4.81 18.20 -14.59
N PRO A 87 -5.33 19.12 -15.44
CA PRO A 87 -6.40 18.83 -16.38
C PRO A 87 -6.12 17.60 -17.27
N PRO A 88 -7.15 16.81 -17.65
CA PRO A 88 -7.00 15.72 -18.62
C PRO A 88 -6.34 16.19 -19.91
N GLY A 89 -5.50 15.34 -20.50
CA GLY A 89 -4.76 15.60 -21.72
C GLY A 89 -3.48 16.41 -21.54
N ALA A 90 -3.25 17.06 -20.40
CA ALA A 90 -2.08 17.90 -20.17
C ALA A 90 -0.78 17.10 -19.94
N ASP A 91 0.31 17.56 -20.56
CA ASP A 91 1.64 16.99 -20.35
C ASP A 91 2.23 17.34 -18.98
N ALA A 92 3.29 16.64 -18.59
CA ALA A 92 3.98 16.90 -17.33
C ALA A 92 4.85 18.16 -17.43
N TRP A 93 4.65 19.11 -16.51
CA TRP A 93 5.50 20.30 -16.37
C TRP A 93 6.49 20.16 -15.22
N ARG A 94 7.57 20.95 -15.23
CA ARG A 94 8.56 20.88 -14.13
C ARG A 94 7.97 21.25 -12.77
N TRP A 95 7.06 22.22 -12.75
CA TRP A 95 6.42 22.71 -11.52
C TRP A 95 5.38 21.74 -10.95
N SER A 96 4.79 20.88 -11.79
CA SER A 96 3.69 20.01 -11.37
C SER A 96 4.18 18.81 -10.54
N PHE A 97 5.46 18.41 -10.66
CA PHE A 97 6.00 17.34 -9.81
C PHE A 97 6.13 17.77 -8.33
N PRO A 98 6.77 18.91 -7.98
CA PRO A 98 6.73 19.41 -6.61
C PRO A 98 5.31 19.72 -6.14
N ALA A 99 4.48 20.32 -7.00
CA ALA A 99 3.10 20.65 -6.64
C ALA A 99 2.28 19.40 -6.28
N ARG A 100 2.46 18.29 -7.01
CA ARG A 100 1.79 17.03 -6.70
C ARG A 100 2.28 16.39 -5.40
N ASN A 101 3.53 16.61 -5.00
CA ASN A 101 4.08 15.96 -3.79
C ASN A 101 3.30 16.31 -2.53
N ARG A 102 2.76 17.53 -2.44
CA ARG A 102 1.89 17.94 -1.31
C ARG A 102 0.64 17.08 -1.17
N ILE A 103 0.09 16.58 -2.29
CA ILE A 103 -1.10 15.72 -2.29
C ILE A 103 -0.72 14.37 -1.68
N MET A 104 0.42 13.80 -2.08
CA MET A 104 0.90 12.53 -1.50
C MET A 104 1.18 12.67 0.00
N ALA A 105 1.84 13.77 0.41
CA ALA A 105 2.09 14.05 1.83
C ALA A 105 0.77 14.15 2.61
N ALA A 106 -0.18 14.96 2.13
CA ALA A 106 -1.45 15.21 2.79
C ALA A 106 -2.36 13.97 2.91
N LEU A 107 -2.37 13.09 1.91
CA LEU A 107 -3.16 11.86 1.90
C LEU A 107 -2.60 10.76 2.83
N SER A 108 -1.38 10.92 3.34
CA SER A 108 -0.71 9.89 4.13
C SER A 108 -0.73 10.19 5.63
N GLY A 109 -0.87 9.15 6.45
CA GLY A 109 -0.55 9.23 7.88
C GLY A 109 0.96 9.23 8.13
N MET A 110 1.73 8.60 7.23
CA MET A 110 3.18 8.54 7.26
C MET A 110 3.78 8.60 5.85
N THR A 111 4.88 9.34 5.69
CA THR A 111 5.71 9.40 4.49
C THR A 111 7.06 8.74 4.73
N VAL A 112 7.42 7.75 3.91
CA VAL A 112 8.67 6.99 3.99
C VAL A 112 9.57 7.32 2.79
N VAL A 113 10.81 7.70 3.07
CA VAL A 113 11.84 7.95 2.03
C VAL A 113 12.83 6.78 1.98
N VAL A 114 12.86 6.04 0.87
CA VAL A 114 13.70 4.83 0.75
C VAL A 114 15.14 5.14 0.34
N GLU A 115 15.32 6.02 -0.64
CA GLU A 115 16.63 6.52 -1.05
C GLU A 115 16.50 7.98 -1.46
N ALA A 116 17.45 8.81 -1.06
CA ALA A 116 17.49 10.21 -1.42
C ALA A 116 18.94 10.71 -1.36
N ALA A 117 19.45 11.18 -2.50
CA ALA A 117 20.65 12.00 -2.48
C ALA A 117 20.35 13.35 -1.81
N TRP A 118 21.41 14.07 -1.45
CA TRP A 118 21.30 15.43 -0.93
C TRP A 118 20.53 16.32 -1.92
N ARG A 119 19.56 17.12 -1.44
CA ARG A 119 18.62 17.94 -2.24
C ARG A 119 17.75 17.14 -3.24
N SER A 120 17.49 15.85 -2.98
CA SER A 120 16.53 15.08 -3.78
C SER A 120 15.11 15.64 -3.66
N GLY A 121 14.35 15.63 -4.75
CA GLY A 121 12.94 16.05 -4.74
C GLY A 121 12.02 15.18 -3.88
N SER A 122 12.45 13.97 -3.50
CA SER A 122 11.76 13.15 -2.49
C SER A 122 11.82 13.76 -1.09
N LEU A 123 12.89 14.50 -0.75
CA LEU A 123 13.03 15.18 0.54
C LEU A 123 12.00 16.30 0.72
N ILE A 124 11.62 16.96 -0.37
CA ILE A 124 10.53 17.96 -0.37
C ILE A 124 9.21 17.32 0.08
N THR A 125 8.96 16.06 -0.28
CA THR A 125 7.72 15.37 0.14
C THR A 125 7.75 15.06 1.63
N ALA A 126 8.92 14.69 2.17
CA ALA A 126 9.11 14.45 3.59
C ALA A 126 8.98 15.74 4.41
N GLU A 127 9.56 16.83 3.94
CA GLU A 127 9.40 18.17 4.54
C GLU A 127 7.92 18.58 4.58
N MET A 128 7.21 18.50 3.44
CA MET A 128 5.76 18.78 3.38
C MET A 128 4.94 17.88 4.31
N ALA A 129 5.35 16.63 4.51
CA ALA A 129 4.68 15.72 5.44
C ALA A 129 4.92 16.16 6.90
N GLY A 130 6.15 16.49 7.26
CA GLY A 130 6.50 17.03 8.59
C GLY A 130 5.77 18.33 8.90
N ASP A 131 5.74 19.28 7.95
CA ASP A 131 5.02 20.56 8.07
C ASP A 131 3.51 20.35 8.28
N ALA A 132 2.96 19.28 7.72
CA ALA A 132 1.56 18.90 7.88
C ALA A 132 1.28 18.08 9.15
N GLY A 133 2.28 17.91 10.04
CA GLY A 133 2.17 17.11 11.26
C GLY A 133 1.98 15.61 10.98
N ARG A 134 2.52 15.11 9.87
CA ARG A 134 2.52 13.69 9.51
C ARG A 134 3.86 13.05 9.88
N ASP A 135 3.82 11.77 10.19
CA ASP A 135 5.03 11.04 10.51
C ASP A 135 5.93 10.92 9.28
N VAL A 136 7.24 11.10 9.51
CA VAL A 136 8.26 10.94 8.50
C VAL A 136 9.17 9.78 8.91
N GLY A 137 9.37 8.85 8.00
CA GLY A 137 10.34 7.78 8.15
C GLY A 137 11.34 7.76 7.00
N ALA A 138 12.51 7.19 7.24
CA ALA A 138 13.53 7.04 6.22
C ALA A 138 14.29 5.71 6.38
N VAL A 139 14.66 5.12 5.25
CA VAL A 139 15.44 3.89 5.21
C VAL A 139 16.93 4.25 5.37
N PRO A 140 17.64 3.65 6.33
CA PRO A 140 19.06 3.92 6.52
C PRO A 140 19.87 3.32 5.37
N GLY A 141 21.01 3.95 5.06
CA GLY A 141 21.95 3.39 4.09
C GLY A 141 23.41 3.67 4.45
N PRO A 142 24.37 3.06 3.73
CA PRO A 142 25.79 3.25 4.02
C PRO A 142 26.16 4.74 3.97
N VAL A 143 26.89 5.23 4.98
CA VAL A 143 27.32 6.64 5.05
C VAL A 143 28.22 7.08 3.88
N THR A 144 28.85 6.11 3.20
CA THR A 144 29.66 6.31 2.00
C THR A 144 28.83 6.38 0.71
N ALA A 145 27.54 5.99 0.76
CA ALA A 145 26.67 6.00 -0.40
C ALA A 145 25.95 7.35 -0.52
N GLY A 146 26.26 8.11 -1.58
CA GLY A 146 25.61 9.40 -1.84
C GLY A 146 24.08 9.30 -1.98
N ALA A 147 23.54 8.15 -2.38
CA ALA A 147 22.11 7.88 -2.47
C ALA A 147 21.40 7.77 -1.10
N ALA A 148 22.14 7.56 -0.01
CA ALA A 148 21.63 7.47 1.36
C ALA A 148 21.83 8.76 2.17
N ALA A 149 22.54 9.75 1.62
CA ALA A 149 22.88 10.98 2.34
C ALA A 149 21.64 11.71 2.87
N GLY A 150 20.59 11.84 2.05
CA GLY A 150 19.35 12.49 2.44
C GLY A 150 18.50 11.68 3.41
N THR A 151 18.46 10.34 3.28
CA THR A 151 17.71 9.50 4.23
C THR A 151 18.38 9.44 5.59
N ASN A 152 19.71 9.32 5.63
CA ASN A 152 20.46 9.38 6.88
C ASN A 152 20.33 10.75 7.56
N GLU A 153 20.31 11.84 6.79
CA GLU A 153 20.06 13.19 7.32
C GLU A 153 18.65 13.34 7.90
N LEU A 154 17.62 12.78 7.26
CA LEU A 154 16.27 12.74 7.83
C LEU A 154 16.25 12.01 9.18
N ILE A 155 16.91 10.85 9.28
CA ILE A 155 17.00 10.07 10.52
C ILE A 155 17.73 10.87 11.61
N ALA A 156 18.85 11.51 11.26
CA ALA A 156 19.60 12.36 12.19
C ALA A 156 18.75 13.53 12.74
N ASN A 157 17.83 14.04 11.92
CA ASN A 157 16.89 15.10 12.28
C ASN A 157 15.58 14.59 12.90
N GLY A 158 15.51 13.33 13.30
CA GLY A 158 14.41 12.78 14.09
C GLY A 158 13.34 12.03 13.29
N ALA A 159 13.52 11.81 11.98
CA ALA A 159 12.66 10.88 11.24
C ALA A 159 12.81 9.46 11.78
N ALA A 160 11.72 8.69 11.75
CA ALA A 160 11.72 7.29 12.13
C ALA A 160 12.67 6.47 11.24
N LEU A 161 13.49 5.62 11.85
CA LEU A 161 14.32 4.67 11.11
C LEU A 161 13.46 3.50 10.64
N ILE A 162 13.40 3.27 9.33
CA ILE A 162 12.57 2.23 8.71
C ILE A 162 13.45 1.16 8.06
N ARG A 163 13.42 -0.07 8.59
CA ARG A 163 14.15 -1.22 8.04
C ARG A 163 13.32 -2.03 7.05
N GLY A 164 12.00 -1.93 7.13
CA GLY A 164 11.04 -2.68 6.31
C GLY A 164 9.61 -2.21 6.55
N GLY A 165 8.64 -2.90 5.94
CA GLY A 165 7.23 -2.55 6.07
C GLY A 165 6.71 -2.72 7.49
N GLN A 166 7.20 -3.69 8.26
CA GLN A 166 6.80 -3.87 9.66
C GLN A 166 7.07 -2.62 10.52
N ASP A 167 8.21 -1.96 10.35
CA ASP A 167 8.49 -0.72 11.10
C ASP A 167 7.47 0.37 10.76
N VAL A 168 7.04 0.46 9.49
CA VAL A 168 5.98 1.38 9.07
C VAL A 168 4.65 1.06 9.78
N LEU A 169 4.30 -0.23 9.86
CA LEU A 169 3.10 -0.68 10.55
C LEU A 169 3.16 -0.39 12.05
N ASP A 170 4.29 -0.67 12.67
CA ASP A 170 4.49 -0.45 14.11
C ASP A 170 4.38 1.04 14.46
N HIS A 171 4.94 1.91 13.62
CA HIS A 171 4.82 3.36 13.79
C HIS A 171 3.38 3.86 13.64
N MET A 172 2.64 3.36 12.64
CA MET A 172 1.30 3.86 12.35
C MET A 172 0.18 3.23 13.20
N LEU A 173 0.35 1.98 13.61
CA LEU A 173 -0.71 1.15 14.21
C LEU A 173 -0.34 0.64 15.62
N GLY A 174 0.89 0.85 16.07
CA GLY A 174 1.40 0.35 17.36
C GLY A 174 2.25 -0.91 17.22
N ALA A 175 3.13 -1.15 18.19
CA ALA A 175 4.12 -2.22 18.15
C ALA A 175 3.51 -3.62 17.99
N GLY A 176 4.05 -4.41 17.06
CA GLY A 176 3.58 -5.76 16.79
C GLY A 176 2.30 -5.80 15.97
N ALA A 177 1.98 -4.70 15.27
CA ALA A 177 0.82 -4.65 14.40
C ALA A 177 0.98 -5.64 13.24
N SER A 178 0.35 -6.81 13.36
CA SER A 178 0.17 -7.76 12.28
C SER A 178 -1.28 -7.73 11.80
N ARG A 179 -1.75 -6.62 11.22
CA ARG A 179 -3.18 -6.52 10.92
C ARG A 179 -3.53 -7.00 9.51
N GLN A 180 -4.38 -8.02 9.47
CA GLN A 180 -5.32 -8.34 8.41
C GLN A 180 -6.72 -7.83 8.86
N LEU A 181 -7.56 -7.08 8.12
CA LEU A 181 -7.56 -6.56 6.74
C LEU A 181 -8.38 -5.18 6.69
N PHE A 182 -8.92 -4.68 5.52
CA PHE A 182 -9.90 -3.55 5.10
C PHE A 182 -11.36 -3.71 4.28
N GLY A 183 -12.58 -3.35 4.76
CA GLY A 183 -13.95 -3.89 4.39
C GLY A 183 -15.04 -3.91 5.54
N PRO A 184 -16.35 -4.14 5.28
CA PRO A 184 -17.45 -4.00 6.26
C PRO A 184 -17.37 -4.93 7.50
N ALA A 185 -17.87 -4.51 8.66
CA ALA A 185 -17.97 -5.37 9.85
C ALA A 185 -18.57 -6.75 9.52
N ILE A 186 -17.89 -7.80 9.98
CA ILE A 186 -18.36 -9.18 9.91
C ILE A 186 -18.46 -9.74 11.33
N ASP A 187 -19.41 -10.64 11.56
CA ASP A 187 -19.55 -11.25 12.88
C ASP A 187 -18.41 -12.25 13.18
N PRO A 188 -18.21 -12.65 14.46
CA PRO A 188 -17.10 -13.54 14.83
C PRO A 188 -17.13 -14.89 14.13
N PHE A 189 -18.30 -15.39 13.73
CA PHE A 189 -18.41 -16.65 13.03
C PHE A 189 -18.05 -16.49 11.55
N GLU A 190 -18.51 -15.42 10.90
CA GLU A 190 -18.09 -15.02 9.56
C GLU A 190 -16.56 -14.84 9.46
N ALA A 191 -15.91 -14.27 10.48
CA ALA A 191 -14.45 -14.14 10.53
C ALA A 191 -13.74 -15.52 10.51
N ARG A 192 -14.23 -16.48 11.31
CA ARG A 192 -13.71 -17.86 11.31
C ARG A 192 -13.94 -18.59 9.98
N VAL A 193 -15.07 -18.33 9.32
CA VAL A 193 -15.37 -18.87 7.98
C VAL A 193 -14.42 -18.29 6.94
N LEU A 194 -14.15 -16.98 6.98
CA LEU A 194 -13.21 -16.32 6.10
C LEU A 194 -11.79 -16.88 6.26
N GLU A 195 -11.31 -17.03 7.50
CA GLU A 195 -10.00 -17.60 7.82
C GLU A 195 -9.87 -19.06 7.33
N ALA A 196 -10.95 -19.86 7.44
CA ALA A 196 -10.96 -21.22 6.91
C ALA A 196 -10.75 -21.23 5.38
N VAL A 197 -11.34 -20.28 4.65
CA VAL A 197 -11.13 -20.14 3.21
C VAL A 197 -9.70 -19.69 2.88
N GLU A 198 -9.15 -18.74 3.64
CA GLU A 198 -7.77 -18.27 3.49
C GLU A 198 -6.73 -19.37 3.78
N THR A 199 -7.07 -20.30 4.68
CA THR A 199 -6.28 -21.51 4.98
C THR A 199 -6.62 -22.70 4.09
N ASN A 200 -7.16 -22.42 2.90
CA ASN A 200 -7.36 -23.34 1.79
C ASN A 200 -8.50 -24.37 1.94
N CYS A 201 -9.47 -24.16 2.83
CA CYS A 201 -10.76 -24.86 2.79
C CYS A 201 -11.67 -24.22 1.73
N ARG A 202 -12.08 -24.98 0.72
CA ARG A 202 -12.77 -24.43 -0.46
C ARG A 202 -14.24 -24.79 -0.53
N THR A 203 -14.69 -25.83 0.18
CA THR A 203 -16.09 -26.29 0.14
C THR A 203 -16.81 -26.03 1.47
N VAL A 204 -18.14 -26.00 1.42
CA VAL A 204 -18.98 -25.86 2.64
C VAL A 204 -18.65 -26.97 3.64
N ASP A 205 -18.49 -28.21 3.16
CA ASP A 205 -18.23 -29.37 4.02
C ASP A 205 -16.86 -29.31 4.68
N GLU A 206 -15.80 -28.94 3.95
CA GLU A 206 -14.45 -28.75 4.52
C GLU A 206 -14.45 -27.70 5.64
N ILE A 207 -15.17 -26.59 5.42
CA ILE A 207 -15.25 -25.50 6.41
C ILE A 207 -16.10 -25.92 7.61
N ALA A 208 -17.23 -26.61 7.38
CA ALA A 208 -18.09 -27.12 8.44
C ALA A 208 -17.34 -28.10 9.35
N VAL A 209 -16.57 -29.02 8.77
CA VAL A 209 -15.71 -29.97 9.51
C VAL A 209 -14.65 -29.22 10.32
N ARG A 210 -13.94 -28.26 9.70
CA ARG A 210 -12.88 -27.50 10.37
C ARG A 210 -13.42 -26.68 11.55
N LEU A 211 -14.56 -26.01 11.37
CA LEU A 211 -15.12 -25.10 12.37
C LEU A 211 -16.02 -25.79 13.39
N ARG A 212 -16.32 -27.09 13.20
CA ARG A 212 -17.30 -27.87 13.97
C ARG A 212 -18.66 -27.16 14.00
N ALA A 213 -19.10 -26.69 12.84
CA ALA A 213 -20.31 -25.90 12.66
C ALA A 213 -21.29 -26.57 11.68
N GLY A 214 -22.54 -26.13 11.68
CA GLY A 214 -23.56 -26.68 10.78
C GLY A 214 -23.33 -26.22 9.33
N ALA A 215 -23.47 -27.12 8.35
CA ALA A 215 -23.30 -26.79 6.93
C ALA A 215 -24.18 -25.62 6.46
N ARG A 216 -25.42 -25.52 6.99
CA ARG A 216 -26.33 -24.40 6.70
C ARG A 216 -25.83 -23.05 7.23
N GLU A 217 -25.22 -23.05 8.41
CA GLU A 217 -24.65 -21.87 9.05
C GLU A 217 -23.46 -21.37 8.23
N VAL A 218 -22.55 -22.28 7.87
CA VAL A 218 -21.39 -22.01 7.00
C VAL A 218 -21.83 -21.48 5.63
N ALA A 219 -22.79 -22.12 4.98
CA ALA A 219 -23.30 -21.67 3.67
C ALA A 219 -23.91 -20.26 3.73
N THR A 220 -24.60 -19.93 4.83
CA THR A 220 -25.15 -18.59 5.05
C THR A 220 -24.04 -17.56 5.19
N SER A 221 -23.01 -17.84 6.00
CA SER A 221 -21.85 -16.95 6.17
C SER A 221 -21.06 -16.75 4.88
N LEU A 222 -20.82 -17.82 4.11
CA LEU A 222 -20.14 -17.74 2.82
C LEU A 222 -20.87 -16.82 1.84
N THR A 223 -22.20 -16.95 1.76
CA THR A 223 -23.04 -16.09 0.92
C THR A 223 -22.98 -14.62 1.37
N ARG A 224 -23.05 -14.37 2.69
CA ARG A 224 -22.95 -13.01 3.21
C ARG A 224 -21.58 -12.38 2.96
N LEU A 225 -20.51 -13.15 3.14
CA LEU A 225 -19.15 -12.76 2.82
C LEU A 225 -19.00 -12.48 1.31
N GLU A 226 -19.65 -13.25 0.44
CA GLU A 226 -19.68 -12.99 -0.99
C GLU A 226 -20.35 -11.66 -1.34
N VAL A 227 -21.54 -11.41 -0.79
CA VAL A 227 -22.30 -10.18 -1.00
C VAL A 227 -21.50 -8.96 -0.52
N ARG A 228 -20.78 -9.10 0.60
CA ARG A 228 -19.88 -8.06 1.12
C ARG A 228 -18.55 -7.97 0.36
N GLY A 229 -18.35 -8.81 -0.65
CA GLY A 229 -17.20 -8.80 -1.54
C GLY A 229 -15.94 -9.43 -0.95
N TYR A 230 -16.02 -10.19 0.15
CA TYR A 230 -14.88 -10.88 0.78
C TYR A 230 -14.51 -12.18 0.06
N LEU A 231 -15.52 -12.90 -0.41
CA LEU A 231 -15.37 -14.19 -1.05
C LEU A 231 -15.99 -14.14 -2.44
N ARG A 232 -15.62 -15.09 -3.28
CA ARG A 232 -16.28 -15.36 -4.55
C ARG A 232 -16.56 -16.86 -4.64
N GLY A 233 -17.82 -17.20 -4.87
CA GLY A 233 -18.26 -18.55 -5.19
C GLY A 233 -17.99 -18.90 -6.64
N SER A 234 -17.59 -20.14 -6.87
CA SER A 234 -17.52 -20.77 -8.18
C SER A 234 -18.82 -21.53 -8.45
N PRO A 235 -19.25 -21.67 -9.73
CA PRO A 235 -20.32 -22.59 -10.12
C PRO A 235 -20.11 -24.04 -9.64
N THR A 236 -18.87 -24.43 -9.37
CA THR A 236 -18.50 -25.76 -8.85
C THR A 236 -18.65 -25.90 -7.33
N GLY A 237 -19.23 -24.93 -6.64
CA GLY A 237 -19.45 -24.97 -5.19
C GLY A 237 -18.18 -24.71 -4.36
N THR A 238 -17.13 -24.16 -4.97
CA THR A 238 -15.90 -23.78 -4.29
C THR A 238 -15.84 -22.27 -4.02
N TRP A 239 -15.19 -21.90 -2.93
CA TRP A 239 -15.06 -20.52 -2.48
C TRP A 239 -13.60 -20.08 -2.49
N THR A 240 -13.38 -18.84 -2.92
CA THR A 240 -12.03 -18.23 -2.97
C THR A 240 -12.07 -16.80 -2.45
N ARG A 241 -10.93 -16.35 -1.91
CA ARG A 241 -10.76 -14.99 -1.43
C ARG A 241 -10.73 -13.99 -2.58
N THR A 242 -11.45 -12.88 -2.44
CA THR A 242 -11.34 -11.72 -3.36
C THR A 242 -10.20 -10.79 -2.96
N SER A 243 -9.84 -9.84 -3.83
CA SER A 243 -8.81 -8.82 -3.55
C SER A 243 -9.25 -7.71 -2.58
N LEU A 244 -10.47 -7.75 -2.03
CA LEU A 244 -10.94 -6.82 -1.00
C LEU A 244 -10.43 -7.30 0.37
N ALA A 245 -9.24 -6.86 0.78
CA ALA A 245 -8.73 -7.10 2.12
C ALA A 245 -9.49 -6.21 3.11
N ALA A 246 -10.31 -6.75 4.10
CA ALA A 246 -11.37 -6.38 5.17
C ALA A 246 -11.22 -5.64 6.62
N TYR A 247 -11.87 -4.48 6.93
CA TYR A 247 -11.55 -3.28 7.81
C TYR A 247 -12.28 -3.54 9.11
N PRO A 248 -11.73 -3.15 10.25
CA PRO A 248 -12.46 -3.25 11.49
C PRO A 248 -13.48 -2.12 11.58
N SER A 249 -14.71 -2.45 11.96
CA SER A 249 -15.66 -1.51 12.52
C SER A 249 -15.18 -0.98 13.86
N ALA A 250 -15.40 0.31 14.08
CA ALA A 250 -15.38 0.89 15.41
C ALA A 250 -16.40 0.16 16.31
N GLY A 251 -15.94 -0.28 17.47
CA GLY A 251 -16.77 -0.89 18.50
C GLY A 251 -16.04 -1.98 19.27
N ASP A 252 -15.22 -1.58 20.23
CA ASP A 252 -15.13 -2.15 21.59
C ASP A 252 -13.98 -1.48 22.35
N GLY A 253 -14.31 -0.60 23.31
CA GLY A 253 -13.38 0.02 24.28
C GLY A 253 -13.19 1.51 24.12
#